data_AF-A0A2W5HGI2-F1
#
_entry.id   AF-A0A2W5HGI2-F1
#
_cell.length_a   1.000
_cell.length_b   1.000
_cell.length_c   1.000
_cell.angle_alpha   90.00
_cell.angle_beta   90.00
_cell.angle_gamma   90.00
#
_symmetry.space_group_name_H-M   'P 1'
#
loop_
_entity.id
_entity.type
_entity.pdbx_description
1 polymer ?
#
loop_
_entity_poly.entity_id
_entity_poly.type
_entity_poly.pdbx_seq_one_letter_code
_entity_poly.pdbx_strand_id
1 'polypeptide(L)'
;MCCVLSGVQKLISVTLIPAFFLVLTPVGTVLLLSILVNGFSLIDTMFHEIGHTIFAWAFGYPSLPSFDLQHGGGMSYYFKRQWMIQITGFAGAAYLCYLAHQRSNLLFGIMLTISVAYFLSAMTEFHQAIIDFMGHGFSILTGSFFILRSLMGWTEKRRGEKWISAFLGYFIIFVNIKLIWKLIFDIDYQEEYWNQKGSHGFGDFSKIADYFWFKNEEPVAWFCLALCVLFLILPHAAYWHFKNLPDRPASYH
;
A
#
# COMPACT_ATOMS: atom_id res chain seq x y z
N MET A 1 -17.44 -16.99 -33.16
CA MET A 1 -17.52 -15.61 -32.64
C MET A 1 -16.37 -15.38 -31.67
N CYS A 2 -15.23 -14.85 -32.12
CA CYS A 2 -14.17 -14.42 -31.20
C CYS A 2 -14.65 -13.16 -30.48
N CYS A 3 -14.94 -13.27 -29.19
CA CYS A 3 -15.30 -12.15 -28.35
C CYS A 3 -14.10 -11.17 -28.31
N VAL A 4 -14.17 -10.08 -29.06
CA VAL A 4 -13.13 -9.04 -29.02
C VAL A 4 -13.21 -8.40 -27.63
N LEU A 5 -12.27 -8.77 -26.76
CA LEU A 5 -12.13 -8.17 -25.44
C LEU A 5 -12.10 -6.64 -25.57
N SER A 6 -12.88 -5.96 -24.72
CA SER A 6 -12.81 -4.50 -24.60
C SER A 6 -11.37 -4.07 -24.26
N GLY A 7 -10.99 -2.85 -24.61
CA GLY A 7 -9.62 -2.35 -24.38
C GLY A 7 -9.15 -2.49 -22.92
N VAL A 8 -10.08 -2.42 -21.95
CA VAL A 8 -9.79 -2.61 -20.53
C VAL A 8 -9.63 -4.08 -20.15
N GLN A 9 -10.44 -4.98 -20.70
CA GLN A 9 -10.24 -6.42 -20.48
C GLN A 9 -8.87 -6.87 -21.00
N LYS A 10 -8.44 -6.36 -22.16
CA LYS A 10 -7.08 -6.59 -22.68
C LYS A 10 -6.01 -6.04 -21.74
N LEU A 11 -6.21 -4.83 -21.20
CA LEU A 11 -5.30 -4.23 -20.21
C LEU A 11 -5.13 -5.14 -19.00
N ILE A 12 -6.24 -5.56 -18.40
CA ILE A 12 -6.22 -6.41 -17.21
C ILE A 12 -5.52 -7.74 -17.52
N SER A 13 -5.92 -8.45 -18.59
CA SER A 13 -5.37 -9.77 -18.87
C SER A 13 -3.87 -9.75 -19.18
N VAL A 14 -3.39 -8.74 -19.91
CA VAL A 14 -1.96 -8.63 -20.31
C VAL A 14 -1.08 -8.12 -19.17
N THR A 15 -1.63 -7.51 -18.12
CA THR A 15 -0.83 -6.98 -17.01
C THR A 15 -0.93 -7.83 -15.76
N LEU A 16 -2.13 -8.27 -15.38
CA LEU A 16 -2.37 -9.11 -14.21
C LEU A 16 -1.70 -10.46 -14.33
N ILE A 17 -1.93 -11.18 -15.45
CA ILE A 17 -1.42 -12.55 -15.61
C ILE A 17 0.11 -12.57 -15.60
N PRO A 18 0.81 -11.72 -16.38
CA PRO A 18 2.26 -11.70 -16.34
C PRO A 18 2.83 -11.21 -15.00
N ALA A 19 2.19 -10.25 -14.33
CA ALA A 19 2.62 -9.82 -13.00
C ALA A 19 2.53 -10.96 -11.98
N PHE A 20 1.45 -11.74 -12.02
CA PHE A 20 1.28 -12.92 -11.16
C PHE A 20 2.39 -13.95 -11.41
N PHE A 21 2.61 -14.34 -12.67
CA PHE A 21 3.66 -15.31 -13.00
C PHE A 21 5.06 -14.80 -12.67
N LEU A 22 5.33 -13.50 -12.84
CA LEU A 22 6.64 -12.92 -12.55
C LEU A 22 7.03 -13.05 -11.07
N VAL A 23 6.04 -12.99 -10.17
CA VAL A 23 6.25 -13.13 -8.72
C VAL A 23 6.53 -14.59 -8.31
N LEU A 24 6.07 -15.57 -9.10
CA LEU A 24 6.27 -17.00 -8.83
C LEU A 24 7.67 -17.48 -9.20
N THR A 25 8.22 -18.35 -8.36
CA THR A 25 9.42 -19.14 -8.67
C THR A 25 9.03 -20.38 -9.49
N PRO A 26 9.80 -20.76 -10.53
CA PRO A 26 11.10 -20.23 -10.94
C PRO A 26 11.04 -19.11 -11.99
N VAL A 27 9.85 -18.68 -12.45
CA VAL A 27 9.71 -17.72 -13.55
C VAL A 27 10.45 -16.40 -13.24
N GLY A 28 10.28 -15.85 -12.05
CA GLY A 28 10.96 -14.64 -11.60
C GLY A 28 12.49 -14.76 -11.46
N THR A 29 13.04 -15.98 -11.50
CA THR A 29 14.50 -16.22 -11.37
C THR A 29 15.24 -16.33 -12.71
N VAL A 30 14.52 -16.34 -13.84
CA VAL A 30 15.14 -16.30 -15.17
C VAL A 30 15.88 -14.97 -15.35
N LEU A 31 17.15 -14.99 -15.79
CA LEU A 31 18.08 -13.85 -15.77
C LEU A 31 17.47 -12.50 -16.20
N LEU A 32 16.77 -12.43 -17.33
CA LEU A 32 16.19 -11.16 -17.79
C LEU A 32 14.96 -10.73 -16.95
N LEU A 33 14.20 -11.71 -16.46
CA LEU A 33 13.04 -11.46 -15.62
C LEU A 33 13.43 -11.12 -14.18
N SER A 34 14.55 -11.64 -13.68
CA SER A 34 15.04 -11.34 -12.34
C SER A 34 15.48 -9.88 -12.22
N ILE A 35 16.01 -9.26 -13.27
CA ILE A 35 16.29 -7.83 -13.31
C ILE A 35 15.00 -7.02 -13.09
N LEU A 36 13.91 -7.40 -13.76
CA LEU A 36 12.61 -6.74 -13.61
C LEU A 36 12.02 -6.96 -12.22
N VAL A 37 12.07 -8.20 -11.71
CA VAL A 37 11.61 -8.54 -10.36
C VAL A 37 12.36 -7.70 -9.33
N ASN A 38 13.69 -7.68 -9.37
CA ASN A 38 14.51 -6.95 -8.40
C ASN A 38 14.26 -5.44 -8.50
N GLY A 39 14.14 -4.90 -9.71
CA GLY A 39 13.83 -3.50 -9.94
C GLY A 39 12.45 -3.10 -9.37
N PHE A 40 11.42 -3.91 -9.59
CA PHE A 40 10.09 -3.62 -9.05
C PHE A 40 9.97 -3.91 -7.54
N SER A 41 10.67 -4.92 -7.03
CA SER A 41 10.78 -5.14 -5.59
C SER A 41 11.44 -3.95 -4.89
N LEU A 42 12.47 -3.34 -5.49
CA LEU A 42 13.05 -2.11 -4.96
C LEU A 42 12.05 -0.95 -4.92
N ILE A 43 11.19 -0.84 -5.93
CA ILE A 43 10.11 0.17 -5.94
C ILE A 43 9.08 -0.12 -4.84
N ASP A 44 8.74 -1.37 -4.59
CA ASP A 44 7.87 -1.77 -3.46
C ASP A 44 8.52 -1.39 -2.12
N THR A 45 9.78 -1.76 -1.90
CA THR A 45 10.56 -1.34 -0.71
C THR A 45 10.60 0.18 -0.58
N MET A 46 10.70 0.91 -1.70
CA MET A 46 10.69 2.37 -1.68
C MET A 46 9.38 2.91 -1.13
N PHE A 47 8.25 2.41 -1.63
CA PHE A 47 6.93 2.81 -1.12
C PHE A 47 6.72 2.36 0.33
N HIS A 48 7.23 1.20 0.70
CA HIS A 48 7.18 0.71 2.07
C HIS A 48 7.82 1.72 3.05
N GLU A 49 9.06 2.15 2.83
CA GLU A 49 9.70 3.14 3.72
C GLU A 49 9.07 4.53 3.65
N ILE A 50 8.56 4.92 2.48
CA ILE A 50 7.78 6.17 2.36
C ILE A 50 6.51 6.09 3.21
N GLY A 51 5.87 4.92 3.27
CA GLY A 51 4.71 4.65 4.12
C GLY A 51 4.99 4.90 5.59
N HIS A 52 6.02 4.24 6.13
CA HIS A 52 6.52 4.50 7.48
C HIS A 52 6.80 5.99 7.71
N THR A 53 7.50 6.62 6.77
CA THR A 53 7.91 8.02 6.89
C THR A 53 6.71 8.97 6.93
N ILE A 54 5.78 8.86 6.00
CA ILE A 54 4.60 9.73 5.93
C ILE A 54 3.78 9.63 7.22
N PHE A 55 3.57 8.42 7.72
CA PHE A 55 2.76 8.22 8.92
C PHE A 55 3.51 8.63 10.19
N ALA A 56 4.83 8.45 10.25
CA ALA A 56 5.64 9.01 11.32
C ALA A 56 5.51 10.55 11.37
N TRP A 57 5.62 11.23 10.23
CA TRP A 57 5.36 12.68 10.15
C TRP A 57 3.95 13.04 10.59
N ALA A 58 2.94 12.26 10.19
CA ALA A 58 1.56 12.45 10.63
C ALA A 58 1.42 12.32 12.16
N PHE A 59 2.23 11.49 12.84
CA PHE A 59 2.25 11.37 14.29
C PHE A 59 3.31 12.26 14.98
N GLY A 60 3.85 13.23 14.24
CA GLY A 60 4.78 14.22 14.78
C GLY A 60 6.19 13.70 14.98
N TYR A 61 6.57 12.57 14.39
CA TYR A 61 7.94 12.07 14.34
C TYR A 61 8.57 12.52 13.02
N PRO A 62 9.42 13.55 13.00
CA PRO A 62 10.20 13.80 11.81
C PRO A 62 10.98 12.53 11.48
N SER A 63 10.98 12.13 10.22
CA SER A 63 11.69 10.95 9.78
C SER A 63 12.21 11.09 8.35
N LEU A 64 13.22 10.29 8.04
CA LEU A 64 13.83 10.21 6.71
C LEU A 64 13.86 8.75 6.26
N PRO A 65 13.36 8.43 5.05
CA PRO A 65 13.49 7.09 4.49
C PRO A 65 14.92 6.90 3.99
N SER A 66 15.46 5.70 4.19
CA SER A 66 16.74 5.26 3.67
C SER A 66 16.57 3.94 2.94
N PHE A 67 17.27 3.81 1.81
CA PHE A 67 17.18 2.66 0.93
C PHE A 67 18.55 2.01 0.81
N ASP A 68 18.62 0.71 1.08
CA ASP A 68 19.80 -0.10 0.86
C ASP A 68 19.66 -0.85 -0.46
N LEU A 69 20.27 -0.31 -1.51
CA LEU A 69 20.31 -0.93 -2.83
C LEU A 69 21.20 -2.19 -2.87
N GLN A 70 22.13 -2.33 -1.93
CA GLN A 70 23.09 -3.44 -1.90
C GLN A 70 22.42 -4.72 -1.39
N HIS A 71 21.58 -4.61 -0.35
CA HIS A 71 20.87 -5.76 0.24
C HIS A 71 19.37 -5.79 -0.11
N GLY A 72 18.86 -4.81 -0.87
CA GLY A 72 17.47 -4.76 -1.31
C GLY A 72 16.46 -4.35 -0.23
N GLY A 73 16.96 -3.72 0.84
CA GLY A 73 16.18 -3.34 2.03
C GLY A 73 15.98 -1.83 2.17
N GLY A 74 15.35 -1.45 3.27
CA GLY A 74 15.14 -0.06 3.65
C GLY A 74 15.06 0.07 5.17
N MET A 75 15.25 1.31 5.64
CA MET A 75 14.95 1.70 7.01
C MET A 75 14.51 3.15 7.07
N SER A 76 13.52 3.44 7.91
CA SER A 76 13.08 4.79 8.22
C SER A 76 13.71 5.25 9.54
N TYR A 77 14.49 6.34 9.48
CA TYR A 77 15.12 6.94 10.65
C TYR A 77 14.17 7.91 11.35
N TYR A 78 13.74 7.58 12.56
CA TYR A 78 12.82 8.40 13.36
C TYR A 78 13.58 9.33 14.31
N PHE A 79 13.23 10.62 14.29
CA PHE A 79 13.65 11.58 15.31
C PHE A 79 12.64 11.63 16.46
N LYS A 80 12.99 12.31 17.57
CA LYS A 80 12.07 12.50 18.69
C LYS A 80 10.81 13.22 18.24
N ARG A 81 9.67 12.79 18.80
CA ARG A 81 8.36 13.40 18.56
C ARG A 81 8.39 14.90 18.84
N GLN A 82 7.89 15.69 17.89
CA GLN A 82 7.77 17.14 17.95
C GLN A 82 6.29 17.53 17.98
N TRP A 83 5.83 18.08 19.10
CA TRP A 83 4.43 18.47 19.28
C TRP A 83 3.96 19.53 18.30
N MET A 84 4.83 20.41 17.82
CA MET A 84 4.47 21.41 16.81
C MET A 84 4.01 20.76 15.49
N ILE A 85 4.66 19.68 15.07
CA ILE A 85 4.29 18.92 13.87
C ILE A 85 2.94 18.23 14.11
N GLN A 86 2.77 17.58 15.26
CA GLN A 86 1.52 16.92 15.63
C GLN A 86 0.33 17.90 15.68
N ILE A 87 0.50 19.09 16.25
CA ILE A 87 -0.53 20.14 16.29
C ILE A 87 -0.90 20.57 14.88
N THR A 88 0.08 20.70 13.99
CA THR A 88 -0.17 21.00 12.57
C THR A 88 -0.98 19.89 11.90
N GLY A 89 -0.67 18.62 12.21
CA GLY A 89 -1.46 17.47 11.76
C GLY A 89 -2.92 17.53 12.23
N PHE A 90 -3.16 17.85 13.50
CA PHE A 90 -4.52 18.02 14.03
C PHE A 90 -5.26 19.20 13.39
N ALA A 91 -4.59 20.33 13.18
CA ALA A 91 -5.17 21.47 12.49
C ALA A 91 -5.54 21.13 11.05
N GLY A 92 -4.69 20.36 10.35
CA GLY A 92 -4.98 19.84 9.01
C GLY A 92 -6.21 18.93 8.99
N ALA A 93 -6.30 17.98 9.92
CA ALA A 93 -7.46 17.08 10.03
C ALA A 93 -8.77 17.84 10.32
N ALA A 94 -8.73 18.82 11.23
CA ALA A 94 -9.87 19.69 11.52
C ALA A 94 -10.29 20.52 10.28
N TYR A 95 -9.31 21.03 9.53
CA TYR A 95 -9.58 21.77 8.29
C TYR A 95 -10.20 20.88 7.20
N LEU A 96 -9.75 19.62 7.07
CA LEU A 96 -10.37 18.65 6.16
C LEU A 96 -11.82 18.34 6.55
N CYS A 97 -12.12 18.25 7.85
CA CYS A 97 -13.50 18.12 8.34
C CYS A 97 -14.35 19.33 7.92
N TYR A 98 -13.83 20.55 8.08
CA TYR A 98 -14.50 21.76 7.64
C TYR A 98 -14.80 21.76 6.13
N LEU A 99 -13.84 21.39 5.29
CA LEU A 99 -14.05 21.26 3.84
C LEU A 99 -15.06 20.16 3.49
N ALA A 100 -15.03 19.03 4.19
CA ALA A 100 -15.95 17.93 3.98
C ALA A 100 -17.39 18.32 4.34
N HIS A 101 -17.58 19.10 5.41
CA HIS A 101 -18.88 19.64 5.81
C HIS A 101 -19.50 20.49 4.70
N GLN A 102 -18.72 21.31 4.02
CA GLN A 102 -19.24 22.14 2.91
C GLN A 102 -19.71 21.30 1.71
N ARG A 103 -19.24 20.07 1.56
CA ARG A 103 -19.55 19.20 0.42
C ARG A 103 -20.73 18.28 0.68
N SER A 104 -20.74 17.58 1.81
CA SER A 104 -21.79 16.60 2.17
C SER A 104 -21.68 16.18 3.63
N ASN A 105 -22.82 16.03 4.30
CA ASN A 105 -22.88 15.50 5.67
C ASN A 105 -22.28 14.09 5.78
N LEU A 106 -22.38 13.26 4.73
CA LEU A 106 -21.78 11.94 4.71
C LEU A 106 -20.25 12.03 4.72
N LEU A 107 -19.68 12.87 3.85
CA LEU A 107 -18.22 13.08 3.79
C LEU A 107 -17.71 13.68 5.10
N PHE A 108 -18.45 14.61 5.71
CA PHE A 108 -18.14 15.14 7.03
C PHE A 108 -18.10 14.04 8.09
N GLY A 109 -19.12 13.20 8.16
CA GLY A 109 -19.17 12.09 9.12
C GLY A 109 -17.98 11.14 8.96
N ILE A 110 -17.60 10.81 7.72
CA ILE A 110 -16.43 9.97 7.43
C ILE A 110 -15.13 10.67 7.89
N MET A 111 -14.91 11.92 7.49
CA MET A 111 -13.70 12.67 7.83
C MET A 111 -13.58 12.94 9.33
N LEU A 112 -14.69 13.21 10.00
CA LEU A 112 -14.75 13.38 11.45
C LEU A 112 -14.35 12.10 12.16
N THR A 113 -14.90 10.95 11.74
CA THR A 113 -14.57 9.64 12.30
C THR A 113 -13.08 9.34 12.15
N ILE A 114 -12.51 9.56 10.95
CA ILE A 114 -11.07 9.39 10.70
C ILE A 114 -10.25 10.33 11.58
N SER A 115 -10.64 11.60 11.71
CA SER A 115 -9.92 12.60 12.50
C SER A 115 -9.94 12.29 13.99
N VAL A 116 -11.07 11.82 14.52
CA VAL A 116 -11.18 11.35 15.91
C VAL A 116 -10.32 10.11 16.14
N ALA A 117 -10.38 9.12 15.24
CA ALA A 117 -9.55 7.93 15.34
C ALA A 117 -8.05 8.26 15.30
N TYR A 118 -7.65 9.18 14.40
CA TYR A 118 -6.29 9.70 14.32
C TYR A 118 -5.87 10.40 15.61
N PHE A 119 -6.70 11.29 16.16
CA PHE A 119 -6.43 11.96 17.43
C PHE A 119 -6.24 10.98 18.58
N LEU A 120 -7.17 10.03 18.76
CA LEU A 120 -7.09 9.01 19.81
C LEU A 120 -5.84 8.12 19.66
N SER A 121 -5.52 7.72 18.43
CA SER A 121 -4.31 6.93 18.15
C SER A 121 -3.03 7.72 18.45
N ALA A 122 -3.01 9.03 18.15
CA ALA A 122 -1.89 9.90 18.44
C ALA A 122 -1.66 10.15 19.94
N MET A 123 -2.69 9.98 20.77
CA MET A 123 -2.61 10.16 22.23
C MET A 123 -2.22 8.87 22.98
N THR A 124 -2.22 7.72 22.31
CA THR A 124 -1.87 6.41 22.87
C THR A 124 -0.62 5.88 22.20
N GLU A 125 -0.03 4.78 22.66
CA GLU A 125 1.11 4.14 21.96
C GLU A 125 0.70 3.46 20.64
N PHE A 126 -0.61 3.37 20.36
CA PHE A 126 -1.15 2.71 19.19
C PHE A 126 -0.68 3.32 17.87
N HIS A 127 -0.30 4.60 17.86
CA HIS A 127 0.30 5.21 16.67
C HIS A 127 1.57 4.49 16.19
N GLN A 128 2.35 3.85 17.06
CA GLN A 128 3.55 3.11 16.65
C GLN A 128 3.18 1.90 15.81
N ALA A 129 2.19 1.11 16.26
CA ALA A 129 1.66 -0.01 15.50
C ALA A 129 1.09 0.44 14.13
N ILE A 130 0.47 1.62 14.07
CA ILE A 130 0.03 2.21 12.80
C ILE A 130 1.23 2.55 11.91
N ILE A 131 2.25 3.22 12.43
CA ILE A 131 3.46 3.58 11.67
C ILE A 131 4.13 2.32 11.12
N ASP A 132 4.33 1.29 11.94
CA ASP A 132 4.93 0.03 11.53
C ASP A 132 4.04 -0.68 10.48
N PHE A 133 2.72 -0.69 10.64
CA PHE A 133 1.84 -1.31 9.65
C PHE A 133 1.85 -0.58 8.30
N MET A 134 2.01 0.74 8.33
CA MET A 134 1.92 1.56 7.13
C MET A 134 3.09 1.40 6.17
N GLY A 135 4.14 0.65 6.51
CA GLY A 135 5.09 0.17 5.50
C GLY A 135 4.38 -0.67 4.43
N HIS A 136 3.93 -1.87 4.80
CA HIS A 136 3.15 -2.72 3.90
C HIS A 136 1.81 -2.09 3.49
N GLY A 137 1.13 -1.42 4.41
CA GLY A 137 -0.15 -0.76 4.13
C GLY A 137 -0.05 0.27 3.01
N PHE A 138 1.02 1.08 3.00
CA PHE A 138 1.22 2.10 1.95
C PHE A 138 1.64 1.48 0.62
N SER A 139 2.46 0.44 0.62
CA SER A 139 2.75 -0.34 -0.60
C SER A 139 1.47 -0.89 -1.24
N ILE A 140 0.58 -1.50 -0.45
CA ILE A 140 -0.70 -2.03 -0.96
C ILE A 140 -1.58 -0.92 -1.52
N LEU A 141 -1.68 0.21 -0.82
CA LEU A 141 -2.44 1.38 -1.27
C LEU A 141 -1.89 1.95 -2.58
N THR A 142 -0.56 2.08 -2.70
CA THR A 142 0.07 2.59 -3.93
C THR A 142 -0.12 1.62 -5.10
N GLY A 143 -0.02 0.31 -4.88
CA GLY A 143 -0.32 -0.71 -5.87
C GLY A 143 -1.77 -0.61 -6.39
N SER A 144 -2.74 -0.49 -5.47
CA SER A 144 -4.15 -0.30 -5.80
C SER A 144 -4.42 1.01 -6.55
N PHE A 145 -3.76 2.09 -6.14
CA PHE A 145 -3.83 3.38 -6.82
C PHE A 145 -3.32 3.29 -8.27
N PHE A 146 -2.18 2.62 -8.51
CA PHE A 146 -1.66 2.43 -9.87
C PHE A 146 -2.60 1.60 -10.75
N ILE A 147 -3.27 0.58 -10.20
CA ILE A 147 -4.31 -0.17 -10.91
C ILE A 147 -5.47 0.76 -11.24
N LEU A 148 -6.06 1.45 -10.27
CA LEU A 148 -7.20 2.34 -10.50
C LEU A 148 -6.88 3.42 -11.54
N ARG A 149 -5.75 4.09 -11.36
CA ARG A 149 -5.25 5.13 -12.25
C ARG A 149 -5.12 4.60 -13.68
N SER A 150 -4.52 3.42 -13.84
CA SER A 150 -4.39 2.78 -15.15
C SER A 150 -5.75 2.41 -15.76
N LEU A 151 -6.72 1.96 -14.97
CA LEU A 151 -8.05 1.61 -15.47
C LEU A 151 -8.80 2.85 -15.96
N MET A 152 -8.73 3.93 -15.19
CA MET A 152 -9.42 5.20 -15.48
C MET A 152 -8.75 6.01 -16.60
N GLY A 153 -7.45 5.82 -16.85
CA GLY A 153 -6.73 6.55 -17.90
C GLY A 153 -6.57 8.04 -17.62
N TRP A 154 -6.57 8.45 -16.35
CA TRP A 154 -6.67 9.87 -15.95
C TRP A 154 -5.44 10.73 -16.28
N THR A 155 -4.26 10.12 -16.48
CA THR A 155 -3.00 10.88 -16.50
C THR A 155 -1.98 10.35 -17.49
N GLU A 156 -2.22 9.18 -18.09
CA GLU A 156 -1.33 8.53 -19.04
C GLU A 156 -1.44 9.23 -20.39
N LYS A 157 -0.44 10.04 -20.73
CA LYS A 157 -0.40 10.77 -22.00
C LYS A 157 0.31 9.95 -23.07
N ARG A 158 1.22 9.05 -22.69
CA ARG A 158 2.03 8.27 -23.65
C ARG A 158 1.54 6.84 -23.79
N ARG A 159 1.68 6.31 -25.00
CA ARG A 159 1.40 4.91 -25.32
C ARG A 159 2.36 4.03 -24.52
N GLY A 160 1.83 3.24 -23.58
CA GLY A 160 2.63 2.33 -22.74
C GLY A 160 2.54 2.61 -21.24
N GLU A 161 2.40 3.87 -20.82
CA GLU A 161 2.34 4.27 -19.40
C GLU A 161 1.20 3.55 -18.66
N LYS A 162 0.06 3.40 -19.34
CA LYS A 162 -1.11 2.66 -18.83
C LYS A 162 -0.80 1.21 -18.49
N TRP A 163 -0.03 0.54 -19.35
CA TRP A 163 0.31 -0.87 -19.19
C TRP A 163 1.35 -1.06 -18.08
N ILE A 164 2.36 -0.19 -18.04
CA ILE A 164 3.40 -0.23 -17.00
C ILE A 164 2.81 0.07 -15.63
N SER A 165 1.95 1.09 -15.52
CA SER A 165 1.26 1.44 -14.27
C SER A 165 0.41 0.28 -13.77
N ALA A 166 -0.42 -0.31 -14.64
CA ALA A 166 -1.22 -1.48 -14.27
C ALA A 166 -0.33 -2.65 -13.82
N PHE A 167 0.72 -2.97 -14.59
CA PHE A 167 1.64 -4.06 -14.29
C PHE A 167 2.33 -3.87 -12.93
N LEU A 168 2.90 -2.68 -12.69
CA LEU A 168 3.55 -2.34 -11.42
C LEU A 168 2.57 -2.45 -10.25
N GLY A 169 1.33 -1.97 -10.43
CA GLY A 169 0.31 -2.05 -9.39
C GLY A 169 -0.05 -3.49 -9.00
N TYR A 170 -0.26 -4.38 -9.98
CA TYR A 170 -0.46 -5.80 -9.69
C TYR A 170 0.77 -6.46 -9.08
N PHE A 171 1.96 -6.14 -9.59
CA PHE A 171 3.22 -6.70 -9.07
C PHE A 171 3.40 -6.39 -7.58
N ILE A 172 3.21 -5.12 -7.18
CA ILE A 172 3.30 -4.68 -5.77
C ILE A 172 2.33 -5.46 -4.88
N ILE A 173 1.07 -5.63 -5.31
CA ILE A 173 0.10 -6.41 -4.52
C ILE A 173 0.52 -7.89 -4.44
N PHE A 174 0.95 -8.49 -5.55
CA PHE A 174 1.32 -9.91 -5.56
C PHE A 174 2.60 -10.20 -4.78
N VAL A 175 3.60 -9.31 -4.80
CA VAL A 175 4.81 -9.50 -3.99
C VAL A 175 4.50 -9.44 -2.50
N ASN A 176 3.59 -8.54 -2.08
CA ASN A 176 3.11 -8.48 -0.70
C ASN A 176 2.30 -9.74 -0.34
N ILE A 177 1.40 -10.23 -1.22
CA ILE A 177 0.70 -11.51 -1.01
C ILE A 177 1.69 -12.67 -0.86
N LYS A 178 2.72 -12.76 -1.70
CA LYS A 178 3.74 -13.81 -1.64
C LYS A 178 4.52 -13.75 -0.32
N LEU A 179 4.95 -12.55 0.09
CA LEU A 179 5.66 -12.34 1.34
C LEU A 179 4.82 -12.82 2.52
N ILE A 180 3.57 -12.39 2.60
CA ILE A 180 2.63 -12.75 3.67
C ILE A 180 2.36 -14.26 3.66
N TRP A 181 2.13 -14.85 2.49
CA TRP A 181 1.89 -16.28 2.35
C TRP A 181 3.08 -17.11 2.86
N LYS A 182 4.31 -16.72 2.48
CA LYS A 182 5.51 -17.36 3.00
C LYS A 182 5.64 -17.19 4.50
N LEU A 183 5.39 -15.98 5.02
CA LEU A 183 5.45 -15.74 6.46
C LEU A 183 4.45 -16.60 7.25
N ILE A 184 3.32 -16.98 6.67
CA ILE A 184 2.32 -17.83 7.34
C ILE A 184 2.67 -19.33 7.22
N PHE A 185 3.15 -19.78 6.05
CA PHE A 185 3.21 -21.22 5.72
C PHE A 185 4.62 -21.80 5.52
N ASP A 186 5.66 -20.98 5.45
CA ASP A 186 7.03 -21.40 5.13
C ASP A 186 7.96 -21.16 6.34
N ILE A 187 8.27 -22.24 7.06
CA ILE A 187 9.07 -22.21 8.30
C ILE A 187 10.49 -21.69 8.03
N ASP A 188 11.10 -22.09 6.91
CA ASP A 188 12.45 -21.65 6.55
C ASP A 188 12.45 -20.13 6.30
N TYR A 189 11.39 -19.62 5.67
CA TYR A 189 11.22 -18.18 5.47
C TYR A 189 10.93 -17.42 6.76
N GLN A 190 10.20 -18.01 7.71
CA GLN A 190 9.99 -17.42 9.04
C GLN A 190 11.30 -17.25 9.79
N GLU A 191 12.16 -18.29 9.79
CA GLU A 191 13.50 -18.19 10.39
C GLU A 191 14.34 -17.13 9.69
N GLU A 192 14.33 -17.07 8.36
CA GLU A 192 15.04 -16.03 7.62
C GLU A 192 14.53 -14.62 7.99
N TYR A 193 13.21 -14.44 8.07
CA TYR A 193 12.58 -13.18 8.45
C TYR A 193 13.00 -12.72 9.86
N TRP A 194 13.06 -13.64 10.82
CA TRP A 194 13.54 -13.36 12.18
C TRP A 194 15.05 -13.06 12.23
N ASN A 195 15.83 -13.63 11.31
CA ASN A 195 17.27 -13.46 11.24
C ASN A 195 17.71 -12.21 10.44
N GLN A 196 16.91 -11.73 9.49
CA GLN A 196 17.28 -10.68 8.52
C GLN A 196 17.64 -9.31 9.12
N LYS A 197 17.40 -9.07 10.42
CA LYS A 197 17.75 -7.80 11.09
C LYS A 197 18.53 -7.98 12.41
N GLY A 198 19.21 -9.13 12.58
CA GLY A 198 20.19 -9.34 13.67
C GLY A 198 19.63 -9.47 15.09
N SER A 199 18.30 -9.45 15.27
CA SER A 199 17.61 -9.75 16.53
C SER A 199 16.11 -9.97 16.29
N HIS A 200 15.45 -10.78 17.13
CA HIS A 200 14.00 -10.92 17.14
C HIS A 200 13.33 -9.54 17.36
N GLY A 201 12.23 -9.24 16.66
CA GLY A 201 11.42 -8.02 16.88
C GLY A 201 11.73 -6.81 15.99
N PHE A 202 12.59 -6.94 14.97
CA PHE A 202 12.90 -5.83 14.05
C PHE A 202 12.01 -5.75 12.79
N GLY A 203 11.27 -6.81 12.48
CA GLY A 203 10.28 -6.83 11.40
C GLY A 203 8.99 -6.12 11.80
N ASP A 204 8.32 -5.46 10.86
CA ASP A 204 7.13 -4.65 11.17
C ASP A 204 6.00 -5.52 11.70
N PHE A 205 5.81 -6.72 11.15
CA PHE A 205 4.80 -7.65 11.67
C PHE A 205 5.13 -8.15 13.07
N SER A 206 6.42 -8.39 13.38
CA SER A 206 6.84 -8.78 14.74
C SER A 206 6.57 -7.67 15.75
N LYS A 207 6.91 -6.40 15.42
CA LYS A 207 6.64 -5.25 16.31
C LYS A 207 5.15 -5.09 16.60
N ILE A 208 4.30 -5.26 15.58
CA ILE A 208 2.85 -5.16 15.75
C ILE A 208 2.32 -6.34 16.56
N ALA A 209 2.82 -7.56 16.32
CA ALA A 209 2.45 -8.73 17.09
C ALA A 209 2.82 -8.58 18.58
N ASP A 210 4.02 -8.08 18.86
CA ASP A 210 4.51 -7.79 20.21
C ASP A 210 3.65 -6.73 20.90
N TYR A 211 3.26 -5.67 20.17
CA TYR A 211 2.37 -4.62 20.69
C TYR A 211 1.01 -5.17 21.16
N PHE A 212 0.43 -6.11 20.41
CA PHE A 212 -0.85 -6.74 20.74
C PHE A 212 -0.72 -8.00 21.62
N TRP A 213 0.50 -8.36 22.03
CA TRP A 213 0.80 -9.58 22.78
C TRP A 213 0.34 -10.86 22.07
N PHE A 214 0.40 -10.86 20.74
CA PHE A 214 0.21 -12.09 19.96
C PHE A 214 1.41 -13.01 20.13
N LYS A 215 1.16 -14.32 20.06
CA LYS A 215 2.24 -15.33 20.18
C LYS A 215 3.16 -15.38 18.96
N ASN A 216 2.66 -14.91 17.81
CA ASN A 216 3.30 -14.95 16.51
C ASN A 216 2.73 -13.84 15.61
N GLU A 217 3.36 -13.64 14.46
CA GLU A 217 3.01 -12.62 13.46
C GLU A 217 1.77 -12.98 12.62
N GLU A 218 1.29 -14.23 12.70
CA GLU A 218 0.21 -14.75 11.88
C GLU A 218 -1.06 -13.88 11.87
N PRO A 219 -1.59 -13.37 13.00
CA PRO A 219 -2.80 -12.55 12.97
C PRO A 219 -2.63 -11.26 12.17
N VAL A 220 -1.44 -10.64 12.27
CA VAL A 220 -1.11 -9.41 11.54
C VAL A 220 -0.92 -9.73 10.05
N ALA A 221 -0.28 -10.85 9.74
CA ALA A 221 -0.10 -11.35 8.39
C ALA A 221 -1.45 -11.63 7.70
N TRP A 222 -2.38 -12.33 8.37
CA TRP A 222 -3.73 -12.58 7.85
C TRP A 222 -4.52 -11.30 7.62
N PHE A 223 -4.43 -10.33 8.54
CA PHE A 223 -5.05 -9.02 8.35
C PHE A 223 -4.49 -8.31 7.11
N CYS A 224 -3.16 -8.32 6.95
CA CYS A 224 -2.50 -7.73 5.78
C CYS A 224 -2.91 -8.44 4.47
N LEU A 225 -3.04 -9.77 4.49
CA LEU A 225 -3.52 -10.55 3.34
C LEU A 225 -4.94 -10.15 2.94
N ALA A 226 -5.83 -9.99 3.92
CA ALA A 226 -7.19 -9.53 3.68
C ALA A 226 -7.21 -8.14 3.03
N LEU A 227 -6.33 -7.23 3.47
CA LEU A 227 -6.16 -5.93 2.82
C LEU A 227 -5.63 -6.06 1.39
N CYS A 228 -4.64 -6.90 1.11
CA CYS A 228 -4.16 -7.14 -0.25
C CYS A 228 -5.31 -7.56 -1.19
N VAL A 229 -6.16 -8.50 -0.76
CA VAL A 229 -7.32 -8.96 -1.54
C VAL A 229 -8.33 -7.83 -1.73
N LEU A 230 -8.65 -7.10 -0.67
CA LEU A 230 -9.58 -5.97 -0.73
C LEU A 230 -9.08 -4.90 -1.71
N PHE A 231 -7.83 -4.48 -1.59
CA PHE A 231 -7.22 -3.44 -2.41
C PHE A 231 -6.87 -3.90 -3.84
N LEU A 232 -6.85 -5.20 -4.10
CA LEU A 232 -6.87 -5.74 -5.46
C LEU A 232 -8.24 -5.56 -6.12
N ILE A 233 -9.33 -5.82 -5.39
CA ILE A 233 -10.70 -5.79 -5.92
C ILE A 233 -11.26 -4.36 -6.05
N LEU A 234 -11.02 -3.51 -5.06
CA LEU A 234 -11.52 -2.12 -5.00
C LEU A 234 -11.30 -1.31 -6.28
N PRO A 235 -10.11 -1.27 -6.92
CA PRO A 235 -9.89 -0.45 -8.12
C PRO A 235 -10.72 -0.93 -9.30
N HIS A 236 -10.96 -2.24 -9.42
CA HIS A 236 -11.86 -2.79 -10.43
C HIS A 236 -13.31 -2.44 -10.14
N ALA A 237 -13.76 -2.61 -8.90
CA ALA A 237 -15.13 -2.27 -8.50
C ALA A 237 -15.42 -0.78 -8.73
N ALA A 238 -14.48 0.09 -8.36
CA ALA A 238 -14.56 1.53 -8.61
C ALA A 238 -14.64 1.85 -10.11
N TYR A 239 -13.76 1.25 -10.93
CA TYR A 239 -13.81 1.43 -12.39
C TYR A 239 -15.17 1.06 -12.98
N TRP A 240 -15.73 -0.08 -12.62
CA TRP A 240 -17.04 -0.52 -13.11
C TRP A 240 -18.18 0.37 -12.61
N HIS A 241 -18.11 0.82 -11.35
CA HIS A 241 -19.07 1.77 -10.81
C HIS A 241 -19.07 3.07 -11.62
N PHE A 242 -17.91 3.70 -11.82
CA PHE A 242 -17.80 4.96 -12.56
C PHE A 242 -18.20 4.83 -14.02
N LYS A 243 -17.86 3.71 -14.67
CA LYS A 243 -18.26 3.44 -16.06
C LYS A 243 -19.77 3.32 -16.25
N ASN A 244 -20.48 2.82 -15.24
CA ASN A 244 -21.93 2.58 -15.30
C ASN A 244 -22.75 3.78 -14.80
N LEU A 245 -22.11 4.86 -14.34
CA LEU A 245 -22.84 6.08 -14.02
C LEU A 245 -23.42 6.65 -15.32
N PRO A 246 -24.71 7.02 -15.37
CA PRO A 246 -25.26 7.71 -16.53
C PRO A 246 -24.45 8.99 -16.76
N ASP A 247 -24.17 9.29 -18.03
CA ASP A 247 -23.52 10.55 -18.41
C ASP A 247 -24.23 11.68 -17.68
N ARG A 248 -23.52 12.34 -16.76
CA ARG A 248 -24.12 13.50 -16.08
C ARG A 248 -24.42 14.51 -17.18
N PRO A 249 -25.66 15.03 -17.27
CA PRO A 249 -25.96 16.06 -18.25
C PRO A 249 -24.93 17.18 -18.08
N ALA A 250 -24.36 17.61 -19.20
CA ALA A 250 -23.43 18.72 -19.27
C ALA A 250 -24.18 20.01 -18.90
N SER A 251 -24.47 20.19 -17.62
CA SER A 251 -25.09 21.39 -17.08
C SER A 251 -24.16 21.97 -16.02
N TYR A 252 -23.85 23.25 -16.19
CA TYR A 252 -23.07 24.15 -15.33
C TYR A 252 -21.56 24.22 -15.61
N HIS A 253 -21.21 24.74 -16.78
CA HIS A 253 -20.15 25.75 -16.90
C HIS A 253 -20.78 27.12 -17.04
#